data_AF-A0A918RND2-F1
#
_entry.id   AF-A0A918RND2-F1
#
_cell.length_a   1.000
_cell.length_b   1.000
_cell.length_c   1.000
_cell.angle_alpha   90.00
_cell.angle_beta   90.00
_cell.angle_gamma   90.00
#
_symmetry.space_group_name_H-M   'P 1'
#
loop_
_entity.id
_entity.type
_entity.pdbx_description
1 polymer ?
#
loop_
_entity_poly.entity_id
_entity_poly.type
_entity_poly.pdbx_seq_one_letter_code
_entity_poly.pdbx_strand_id
1 'polypeptide(L)'
;MQAADIRSLDDLALYTKLIAHPDVVRVNDLIARHEAEGPTGIRRNLLSTSVRLTRNMAPGIAAMADECVERLGVQLPLELFVYSSPQFNAACFKPENDRLYVMFSSSLLEGFTDAELKFVMGHELGHHVYDHHAVPIGYLLRGETRPDPKLALELFTWSRYAELSADRAGAHCAHDMDAVAKALFKLSSGLTSKVVQFSLDDFVAQVDDMIVDDQEPGKGAPQSDWFSTHPFSPLRVKALKLFEESQLYGGQVSREDLEVGVQSVLSLMEPSYLEAKTDTAESMRRLLFAGLIAVADAEAGISEEELDIFKQYFGKYAFKDTLDLEKTKATVERRSREVHQRASKTQAMQVLRDLCVMAQANGGVLPSERLVLEGIAQELHIPSTFICQTICEERDLD
;
A
#
# COMPACT_ATOMS: atom_id res chain seq x y z
N MET A 1 6.54 12.54 -23.55
CA MET A 1 6.22 12.62 -22.11
C MET A 1 7.27 11.81 -21.38
N GLN A 2 7.83 12.31 -20.28
CA GLN A 2 8.80 11.56 -19.49
C GLN A 2 8.07 10.79 -18.38
N ALA A 3 8.66 9.71 -17.87
CA ALA A 3 8.08 8.95 -16.75
C ALA A 3 7.78 9.86 -15.54
N ALA A 4 8.64 10.84 -15.25
CA ALA A 4 8.42 11.79 -14.15
C ALA A 4 7.13 12.61 -14.30
N ASP A 5 6.65 12.86 -15.52
CA ASP A 5 5.44 13.63 -15.78
C ASP A 5 4.17 12.87 -15.40
N ILE A 6 4.22 11.54 -15.43
CA ILE A 6 3.07 10.65 -15.17
C ILE A 6 3.05 10.06 -13.77
N ARG A 7 4.08 10.31 -12.94
CA ARG A 7 4.08 9.96 -11.51
C ARG A 7 2.95 10.67 -10.77
N SER A 8 2.24 9.95 -9.90
CA SER A 8 1.22 10.55 -9.02
C SER A 8 1.84 11.59 -8.09
N LEU A 9 1.12 12.69 -7.90
CA LEU A 9 1.55 13.77 -6.99
C LEU A 9 1.58 13.30 -5.53
N ASP A 10 0.62 12.47 -5.13
CA ASP A 10 0.53 11.95 -3.77
C ASP A 10 1.62 10.91 -3.47
N ASP A 11 1.96 10.06 -4.44
CA ASP A 11 3.16 9.21 -4.35
C ASP A 11 4.41 10.07 -4.12
N LEU A 12 4.66 11.06 -4.99
CA LEU A 12 5.86 11.91 -4.86
C LEU A 12 5.91 12.66 -3.52
N ALA A 13 4.77 13.19 -3.06
CA ALA A 13 4.67 13.93 -1.80
C ALA A 13 4.96 13.02 -0.59
N LEU A 14 4.33 11.84 -0.53
CA LEU A 14 4.54 10.87 0.54
C LEU A 14 5.95 10.28 0.50
N TYR A 15 6.46 9.94 -0.68
CA TYR A 15 7.84 9.48 -0.88
C TYR A 15 8.85 10.48 -0.32
N THR A 16 8.71 11.76 -0.68
CA THR A 16 9.61 12.85 -0.23
C THR A 16 9.60 12.99 1.29
N LYS A 17 8.44 12.79 1.91
CA LYS A 17 8.29 12.79 3.36
C LYS A 17 8.91 11.56 4.01
N LEU A 18 8.61 10.36 3.49
CA LEU A 18 9.04 9.08 4.05
C LEU A 18 10.55 8.89 3.96
N ILE A 19 11.18 9.28 2.86
CA ILE A 19 12.64 9.12 2.70
C ILE A 19 13.44 9.94 3.72
N ALA A 20 12.85 11.02 4.25
CA ALA A 20 13.43 11.84 5.31
C ALA A 20 13.08 11.34 6.73
N HIS A 21 12.23 10.31 6.87
CA HIS A 21 11.80 9.82 8.17
C HIS A 21 12.95 9.09 8.88
N PRO A 22 13.21 9.33 10.18
CA PRO A 22 14.34 8.75 10.91
C PRO A 22 14.44 7.23 10.81
N ASP A 23 13.32 6.49 10.92
CA ASP A 23 13.32 5.04 10.78
C ASP A 23 13.64 4.56 9.36
N VAL A 24 13.16 5.25 8.33
CA VAL A 24 13.45 4.92 6.93
C VAL A 24 14.94 5.14 6.67
N VAL A 25 15.49 6.26 7.14
CA VAL A 25 16.93 6.56 7.07
C VAL A 25 17.75 5.49 7.80
N ARG A 26 17.35 5.14 9.03
CA ARG A 26 18.04 4.11 9.84
C ARG A 26 18.06 2.74 9.15
N VAL A 27 16.93 2.31 8.58
CA VAL A 27 16.86 1.03 7.85
C VAL A 27 17.67 1.09 6.56
N ASN A 28 17.62 2.19 5.82
CA ASN A 28 18.45 2.38 4.62
C ASN A 28 19.95 2.37 4.95
N ASP A 29 20.37 3.00 6.06
CA ASP A 29 21.75 2.95 6.52
C ASP A 29 22.19 1.52 6.87
N LEU A 30 21.30 0.72 7.47
CA LEU A 30 21.56 -0.68 7.76
C LEU A 30 21.74 -1.50 6.48
N ILE A 31 20.83 -1.31 5.51
CA ILE A 31 20.91 -1.95 4.19
C ILE A 31 22.22 -1.55 3.48
N ALA A 32 22.55 -0.26 3.48
CA ALA A 32 23.75 0.25 2.83
C ALA A 32 25.05 -0.29 3.46
N ARG A 33 25.09 -0.47 4.79
CA ARG A 33 26.23 -1.11 5.47
C ARG A 33 26.39 -2.56 5.03
N HIS A 34 25.29 -3.30 4.93
CA HIS A 34 25.34 -4.70 4.47
C HIS A 34 25.76 -4.79 3.00
N GLU A 35 25.25 -3.90 2.14
CA GLU A 35 25.68 -3.78 0.73
C GLU A 35 27.16 -3.40 0.58
N ALA A 36 27.74 -2.68 1.55
CA ALA A 36 29.16 -2.32 1.56
C ALA A 36 30.08 -3.49 1.96
N GLU A 37 29.58 -4.53 2.63
CA GLU A 37 30.34 -5.75 2.97
C GLU A 37 30.59 -6.64 1.74
N GLY A 38 29.82 -6.42 0.67
CA GLY A 38 29.95 -7.10 -0.61
C GLY A 38 28.61 -7.14 -1.35
N PRO A 39 28.61 -7.54 -2.64
CA PRO A 39 27.36 -7.72 -3.37
C PRO A 39 26.45 -8.69 -2.61
N THR A 40 25.17 -8.33 -2.48
CA THR A 40 24.12 -9.15 -1.85
C THR A 40 23.95 -10.49 -2.59
N GLY A 41 24.47 -10.59 -3.81
CA GLY A 41 24.53 -11.82 -4.58
C GLY A 41 23.25 -12.03 -5.38
N ILE A 42 22.44 -10.98 -5.58
CA ILE A 42 21.18 -11.02 -6.34
C ILE A 42 21.41 -11.67 -7.69
N ARG A 43 22.40 -11.19 -8.46
CA ARG A 43 22.67 -11.74 -9.79
C ARG A 43 23.08 -13.21 -9.75
N ARG A 44 23.91 -13.60 -8.77
CA ARG A 44 24.34 -15.00 -8.62
C ARG A 44 23.15 -15.90 -8.28
N ASN A 45 22.29 -15.45 -7.37
CA ASN A 45 21.08 -16.17 -7.00
C ASN A 45 20.16 -16.36 -8.21
N LEU A 46 19.84 -15.28 -8.93
CA LEU A 46 19.02 -15.34 -10.14
C LEU A 46 19.60 -16.30 -11.19
N LEU A 47 20.90 -16.24 -11.46
CA LEU A 47 21.56 -17.16 -12.39
C LEU A 47 21.52 -18.64 -11.96
N SER A 48 21.33 -18.90 -10.66
CA SER A 48 21.30 -20.26 -10.11
C SER A 48 19.89 -20.85 -9.97
N THR A 49 18.87 -20.02 -9.77
CA THR A 49 17.49 -20.44 -9.50
C THR A 49 16.53 -20.16 -10.65
N SER A 50 16.98 -19.45 -11.70
CA SER A 50 16.16 -19.03 -12.83
C SER A 50 16.96 -19.07 -14.14
N VAL A 51 16.27 -18.92 -15.27
CA VAL A 51 16.87 -18.89 -16.61
C VAL A 51 16.98 -17.46 -17.09
N ARG A 52 18.19 -17.01 -17.42
CA ARG A 52 18.40 -15.69 -18.03
C ARG A 52 17.88 -15.67 -19.47
N LEU A 53 16.94 -14.78 -19.74
CA LEU A 53 16.38 -14.55 -21.07
C LEU A 53 17.34 -13.68 -21.90
N THR A 54 18.15 -14.33 -22.73
CA THR A 54 19.00 -13.61 -23.69
C THR A 54 18.20 -13.17 -24.91
N ARG A 55 18.69 -12.15 -25.62
CA ARG A 55 18.09 -11.68 -26.90
C ARG A 55 17.89 -12.80 -27.92
N ASN A 56 18.75 -13.82 -27.92
CA ASN A 56 18.64 -14.97 -28.83
C ASN A 56 17.57 -15.98 -28.38
N MET A 57 17.33 -16.10 -27.07
CA MET A 57 16.34 -17.03 -26.51
C MET A 57 14.93 -16.44 -26.58
N ALA A 58 14.78 -15.14 -26.34
CA ALA A 58 13.49 -14.47 -26.26
C ALA A 58 13.54 -13.10 -26.98
N PRO A 59 13.66 -13.08 -28.32
CA PRO A 59 13.81 -11.84 -29.08
C PRO A 59 12.62 -10.89 -28.93
N GLY A 60 11.39 -11.43 -28.86
CA GLY A 60 10.18 -10.63 -28.63
C GLY A 60 10.18 -9.96 -27.27
N ILE A 61 10.46 -10.71 -26.19
CA ILE A 61 10.57 -10.16 -24.83
C ILE A 61 11.66 -9.10 -24.75
N ALA A 62 12.82 -9.34 -25.37
CA ALA A 62 13.91 -8.37 -25.38
C ALA A 62 13.55 -7.07 -26.11
N ALA A 63 12.83 -7.16 -27.23
CA ALA A 63 12.35 -5.98 -27.95
C ALA A 63 11.34 -5.18 -27.11
N MET A 64 10.41 -5.85 -26.44
CA MET A 64 9.48 -5.19 -25.52
C MET A 64 10.21 -4.47 -24.38
N ALA A 65 11.26 -5.09 -23.84
CA ALA A 65 12.08 -4.49 -22.81
C ALA A 65 12.82 -3.24 -23.29
N ASP A 66 13.40 -3.29 -24.48
CA ASP A 66 14.06 -2.12 -25.08
C ASP A 66 13.09 -0.96 -25.26
N GLU A 67 11.88 -1.22 -25.76
CA GLU A 67 10.84 -0.20 -25.89
C GLU A 67 10.45 0.42 -24.54
N CYS A 68 10.27 -0.40 -23.49
CA CYS A 68 9.91 0.10 -22.17
C CYS A 68 11.05 0.92 -21.53
N VAL A 69 12.29 0.43 -21.66
CA VAL A 69 13.51 1.12 -21.21
C VAL A 69 13.65 2.48 -21.88
N GLU A 70 13.44 2.54 -23.20
CA GLU A 70 13.50 3.79 -23.96
C GLU A 70 12.40 4.77 -23.52
N ARG A 71 11.14 4.32 -23.45
CA ARG A 71 10.01 5.19 -23.07
C ARG A 71 10.12 5.74 -21.65
N LEU A 72 10.55 4.90 -20.71
CA LEU A 72 10.69 5.30 -19.31
C LEU A 72 12.02 5.98 -19.00
N GLY A 73 12.96 6.00 -19.95
CA GLY A 73 14.26 6.65 -19.79
C GLY A 73 15.22 5.93 -18.84
N VAL A 74 15.10 4.60 -18.71
CA VAL A 74 15.96 3.79 -17.84
C VAL A 74 17.39 3.79 -18.39
N GLN A 75 18.37 4.20 -17.57
CA GLN A 75 19.77 4.35 -17.99
C GLN A 75 20.65 3.12 -17.69
N LEU A 76 20.15 2.19 -16.89
CA LEU A 76 20.89 1.01 -16.47
C LEU A 76 20.70 -0.16 -17.45
N PRO A 77 21.75 -0.97 -17.70
CA PRO A 77 21.61 -2.25 -18.37
C PRO A 77 20.58 -3.14 -17.65
N LEU A 78 19.62 -3.68 -18.40
CA LEU A 78 18.58 -4.58 -17.91
C LEU A 78 18.90 -6.04 -18.25
N GLU A 79 18.87 -6.93 -17.25
CA GLU A 79 18.88 -8.38 -17.44
C GLU A 79 17.51 -8.97 -17.06
N LEU A 80 16.99 -9.84 -17.94
CA LEU A 80 15.70 -10.48 -17.77
C LEU A 80 15.87 -11.94 -17.38
N PHE A 81 15.00 -12.43 -16.49
CA PHE A 81 14.99 -13.80 -16.01
C PHE A 81 13.59 -14.40 -16.06
N VAL A 82 13.52 -15.72 -16.20
CA VAL A 82 12.28 -16.50 -16.02
C VAL A 82 12.51 -17.61 -15.01
N TYR A 83 11.57 -17.78 -14.08
CA TYR A 83 11.59 -18.87 -13.10
C TYR A 83 10.33 -19.73 -13.22
N SER A 84 10.45 -21.00 -12.86
CA SER A 84 9.34 -21.95 -12.93
C SER A 84 8.34 -21.67 -11.80
N SER A 85 7.14 -21.23 -12.15
CA SER A 85 6.05 -21.03 -11.21
C SER A 85 4.70 -21.11 -11.93
N PRO A 86 3.69 -21.78 -11.35
CA PRO A 86 2.33 -21.74 -11.87
C PRO A 86 1.60 -20.44 -11.54
N GLN A 87 2.01 -19.69 -10.51
CA GLN A 87 1.44 -18.39 -10.16
C GLN A 87 1.97 -17.27 -11.07
N PHE A 88 1.10 -16.36 -11.51
CA PHE A 88 1.53 -15.16 -12.24
C PHE A 88 2.24 -14.22 -11.29
N ASN A 89 3.48 -13.86 -11.61
CA ASN A 89 4.24 -12.90 -10.83
C ASN A 89 5.39 -12.32 -11.68
N ALA A 90 5.76 -11.09 -11.36
CA ALA A 90 6.95 -10.41 -11.87
C ALA A 90 7.59 -9.60 -10.74
N ALA A 91 8.87 -9.31 -10.83
CA ALA A 91 9.54 -8.46 -9.86
C ALA A 91 10.72 -7.72 -10.48
N CYS A 92 10.82 -6.43 -10.15
CA CYS A 92 11.99 -5.60 -10.33
C CYS A 92 12.85 -5.59 -9.06
N PHE A 93 14.15 -5.86 -9.20
CA PHE A 93 15.09 -5.79 -8.07
C PHE A 93 15.78 -4.44 -8.03
N LYS A 94 16.13 -4.00 -6.82
CA LYS A 94 17.07 -2.87 -6.63
C LYS A 94 18.36 -3.16 -7.43
N PRO A 95 18.89 -2.17 -8.17
CA PRO A 95 20.10 -2.36 -8.94
C PRO A 95 21.29 -2.84 -8.11
N GLU A 96 22.08 -3.76 -8.67
CA GLU A 96 23.34 -4.25 -8.09
C GLU A 96 24.43 -4.17 -9.17
N ASN A 97 25.60 -3.60 -8.85
CA ASN A 97 26.72 -3.43 -9.80
C ASN A 97 26.31 -2.76 -11.13
N ASP A 98 25.63 -1.61 -11.03
CA ASP A 98 25.16 -0.80 -12.17
C ASP A 98 24.29 -1.61 -13.16
N ARG A 99 23.44 -2.48 -12.63
CA ARG A 99 22.58 -3.34 -13.45
C ARG A 99 21.23 -3.56 -12.78
N LEU A 100 20.19 -3.48 -13.59
CA LEU A 100 18.83 -3.76 -13.21
C LEU A 100 18.45 -5.20 -13.57
N TYR A 101 17.59 -5.81 -12.75
CA TYR A 101 17.09 -7.16 -12.97
C TYR A 101 15.58 -7.17 -12.89
N VAL A 102 14.94 -7.79 -13.89
CA VAL A 102 13.52 -8.10 -13.85
C VAL A 102 13.34 -9.59 -14.05
N MET A 103 12.49 -10.22 -13.24
CA MET A 103 12.15 -11.62 -13.39
C MET A 103 10.65 -11.82 -13.60
N PHE A 104 10.29 -12.86 -14.35
CA PHE A 104 8.92 -13.25 -14.64
C PHE A 104 8.70 -14.72 -14.25
N SER A 105 7.50 -15.05 -13.79
CA SER A 105 7.09 -16.46 -13.71
C SER A 105 6.86 -17.03 -15.10
N SER A 106 7.11 -18.32 -15.27
CA SER A 106 6.86 -19.04 -16.53
C SER A 106 5.39 -18.94 -16.95
N SER A 107 4.45 -19.05 -16.01
CA SER A 107 3.03 -18.97 -16.32
C SER A 107 2.61 -17.58 -16.80
N LEU A 108 3.24 -16.51 -16.32
CA LEU A 108 2.97 -15.14 -16.79
C LEU A 108 3.40 -14.98 -18.24
N LEU A 109 4.62 -15.42 -18.60
CA LEU A 109 5.12 -15.34 -19.98
C LEU A 109 4.29 -16.16 -20.97
N GLU A 110 3.69 -17.28 -20.54
CA GLU A 110 2.84 -18.11 -21.39
C GLU A 110 1.37 -17.66 -21.42
N GLY A 111 0.91 -16.97 -20.38
CA GLY A 111 -0.50 -16.61 -20.19
C GLY A 111 -0.88 -15.23 -20.72
N PHE A 112 0.09 -14.37 -21.01
CA PHE A 112 -0.10 -12.96 -21.33
C PHE A 112 0.28 -12.67 -22.79
N THR A 113 -0.47 -11.77 -23.41
CA THR A 113 -0.17 -11.24 -24.76
C THR A 113 0.94 -10.20 -24.70
N ASP A 114 1.53 -9.85 -25.83
CA ASP A 114 2.62 -8.86 -25.90
C ASP A 114 2.24 -7.51 -25.26
N ALA A 115 1.03 -7.01 -25.48
CA ALA A 115 0.58 -5.74 -24.88
C ALA A 115 0.40 -5.86 -23.35
N GLU A 116 -0.12 -6.98 -22.87
CA GLU A 116 -0.25 -7.27 -21.44
C GLU A 116 1.14 -7.44 -20.78
N LEU A 117 2.10 -8.05 -21.48
CA LEU A 117 3.49 -8.18 -21.01
C LEU A 117 4.22 -6.83 -20.97
N LYS A 118 3.98 -5.94 -21.95
CA LYS A 118 4.48 -4.56 -21.92
C LYS A 118 3.96 -3.79 -20.72
N PHE A 119 2.70 -3.99 -20.34
CA PHE A 119 2.15 -3.40 -19.13
C PHE A 119 2.91 -3.87 -17.88
N VAL A 120 3.04 -5.18 -17.68
CA VAL A 120 3.76 -5.76 -16.52
C VAL A 120 5.20 -5.26 -16.49
N MET A 121 5.90 -5.29 -17.62
CA MET A 121 7.29 -4.84 -17.68
C MET A 121 7.45 -3.35 -17.40
N GLY A 122 6.57 -2.50 -17.96
CA GLY A 122 6.58 -1.07 -17.67
C GLY A 122 6.22 -0.75 -16.22
N HIS A 123 5.34 -1.54 -15.59
CA HIS A 123 5.01 -1.44 -14.17
C HIS A 123 6.23 -1.73 -13.29
N GLU A 124 6.91 -2.86 -13.51
CA GLU A 124 8.14 -3.22 -12.78
C GLU A 124 9.26 -2.18 -12.96
N LEU A 125 9.46 -1.69 -14.18
CA LEU A 125 10.42 -0.62 -14.45
C LEU A 125 9.98 0.72 -13.83
N GLY A 126 8.68 0.97 -13.69
CA GLY A 126 8.14 2.12 -12.99
C GLY A 126 8.62 2.19 -11.54
N HIS A 127 8.59 1.08 -10.80
CA HIS A 127 9.13 1.03 -9.43
C HIS A 127 10.59 1.44 -9.35
N HIS A 128 11.40 1.04 -10.33
CA HIS A 128 12.79 1.48 -10.41
C HIS A 128 12.92 2.97 -10.73
N VAL A 129 12.20 3.46 -11.75
CA VAL A 129 12.29 4.84 -12.22
C VAL A 129 11.84 5.86 -11.17
N TYR A 130 10.85 5.49 -10.35
CA TYR A 130 10.36 6.33 -9.25
C TYR A 130 11.07 6.11 -7.92
N ASP A 131 12.09 5.25 -7.92
CA ASP A 131 12.91 4.91 -6.75
C ASP A 131 12.10 4.38 -5.56
N HIS A 132 11.05 3.60 -5.82
CA HIS A 132 10.18 3.07 -4.77
C HIS A 132 10.93 2.17 -3.78
N HIS A 133 12.00 1.49 -4.21
CA HIS A 133 12.83 0.67 -3.33
C HIS A 133 13.56 1.45 -2.24
N ALA A 134 13.69 2.78 -2.37
CA ALA A 134 14.32 3.61 -1.35
C ALA A 134 13.46 3.78 -0.08
N VAL A 135 12.18 3.43 -0.13
CA VAL A 135 11.34 3.24 1.06
C VAL A 135 11.19 1.73 1.28
N PRO A 136 12.02 1.10 2.13
CA PRO A 136 12.10 -0.35 2.26
C PRO A 136 10.96 -0.89 3.14
N ILE A 137 9.72 -0.76 2.68
CA ILE A 137 8.50 -1.05 3.44
C ILE A 137 8.50 -2.45 4.07
N GLY A 138 9.00 -3.47 3.36
CA GLY A 138 9.11 -4.83 3.90
C GLY A 138 10.04 -4.93 5.11
N TYR A 139 11.18 -4.24 5.09
CA TYR A 139 12.11 -4.20 6.24
C TYR A 139 11.57 -3.37 7.39
N LEU A 140 10.83 -2.30 7.09
CA LEU A 140 10.20 -1.47 8.10
C LEU A 140 9.10 -2.24 8.82
N LEU A 141 8.16 -2.83 8.08
CA LEU A 141 7.01 -3.53 8.66
C LEU A 141 7.34 -4.89 9.27
N ARG A 142 8.36 -5.60 8.76
CA ARG A 142 8.74 -6.97 9.22
C ARG A 142 10.05 -7.03 10.00
N GLY A 143 10.69 -5.89 10.25
CA GLY A 143 11.99 -5.82 10.94
C GLY A 143 11.90 -6.03 12.45
N GLU A 144 13.07 -6.13 13.11
CA GLU A 144 13.15 -6.28 14.57
C GLU A 144 12.64 -5.04 15.33
N THR A 145 12.97 -3.85 14.82
CA THR A 145 12.47 -2.58 15.33
C THR A 145 11.26 -2.16 14.53
N ARG A 146 10.13 -2.01 15.21
CA ARG A 146 8.84 -1.84 14.56
C ARG A 146 8.49 -0.37 14.40
N PRO A 147 7.89 0.02 13.28
CA PRO A 147 7.53 1.40 13.02
C PRO A 147 6.36 1.76 13.93
N ASP A 148 6.30 3.01 14.36
CA ASP A 148 5.13 3.49 15.06
C ASP A 148 3.87 3.37 14.17
N PRO A 149 2.66 3.24 14.75
CA PRO A 149 1.43 3.03 13.98
C PRO A 149 1.15 4.08 12.90
N LYS A 150 1.61 5.32 13.07
CA LYS A 150 1.42 6.38 12.07
C LYS A 150 2.37 6.17 10.90
N LEU A 151 3.65 5.88 11.16
CA LEU A 151 4.58 5.53 10.09
C LEU A 151 4.06 4.32 9.31
N ALA A 152 3.51 3.32 9.98
CA ALA A 152 2.90 2.16 9.33
C ALA A 152 1.76 2.59 8.37
N LEU A 153 0.80 3.41 8.81
CA LEU A 153 -0.29 3.92 7.96
C LEU A 153 0.23 4.75 6.76
N GLU A 154 1.22 5.60 6.99
CA GLU A 154 1.84 6.41 5.94
C GLU A 154 2.55 5.53 4.90
N LEU A 155 3.22 4.47 5.34
CA LEU A 155 3.85 3.48 4.47
C LEU A 155 2.84 2.72 3.61
N PHE A 156 1.73 2.24 4.18
CA PHE A 156 0.67 1.58 3.41
C PHE A 156 0.00 2.52 2.41
N THR A 157 -0.28 3.75 2.83
CA THR A 157 -0.87 4.78 1.96
C THR A 157 0.06 5.10 0.80
N TRP A 158 1.34 5.34 1.09
CA TRP A 158 2.35 5.56 0.07
C TRP A 158 2.47 4.36 -0.89
N SER A 159 2.50 3.13 -0.36
CA SER A 159 2.57 1.92 -1.17
C SER A 159 1.45 1.85 -2.20
N ARG A 160 0.22 2.20 -1.82
CA ARG A 160 -0.92 2.24 -2.75
C ARG A 160 -0.74 3.27 -3.87
N TYR A 161 -0.26 4.48 -3.55
CA TYR A 161 0.02 5.49 -4.58
C TYR A 161 1.22 5.11 -5.46
N ALA A 162 2.24 4.47 -4.89
CA ALA A 162 3.41 3.96 -5.61
C ALA A 162 2.99 2.92 -6.67
N GLU A 163 2.05 2.03 -6.35
CA GLU A 163 1.46 1.10 -7.32
C GLU A 163 0.73 1.80 -8.46
N LEU A 164 -0.03 2.87 -8.16
CA LEU A 164 -0.71 3.64 -9.22
C LEU A 164 0.28 4.40 -10.11
N SER A 165 1.37 4.92 -9.55
CA SER A 165 2.47 5.48 -10.35
C SER A 165 3.09 4.42 -11.26
N ALA A 166 3.36 3.22 -10.73
CA ALA A 166 3.86 2.10 -11.51
C ALA A 166 2.87 1.65 -12.60
N ASP A 167 1.56 1.63 -12.31
CA ASP A 167 0.51 1.37 -13.30
C ASP A 167 0.50 2.37 -14.43
N ARG A 168 0.65 3.67 -14.14
CA ARG A 168 0.75 4.70 -15.19
C ARG A 168 1.98 4.48 -16.07
N ALA A 169 3.12 4.08 -15.50
CA ALA A 169 4.31 3.70 -16.26
C ALA A 169 4.06 2.45 -17.14
N GLY A 170 3.43 1.42 -16.59
CA GLY A 170 2.99 0.23 -17.32
C GLY A 170 2.08 0.57 -18.50
N ALA A 171 1.04 1.39 -18.26
CA ALA A 171 0.09 1.81 -19.29
C ALA A 171 0.77 2.66 -20.37
N HIS A 172 1.71 3.52 -19.99
CA HIS A 172 2.54 4.29 -20.93
C HIS A 172 3.40 3.37 -21.82
N CYS A 173 3.90 2.26 -21.30
CA CYS A 173 4.62 1.25 -22.09
C CYS A 173 3.69 0.40 -22.97
N ALA A 174 2.51 0.03 -22.49
CA ALA A 174 1.57 -0.78 -23.24
C ALA A 174 0.90 -0.01 -24.38
N HIS A 175 0.50 1.25 -24.14
CA HIS A 175 -0.34 2.05 -25.05
C HIS A 175 -1.63 1.33 -25.49
N ASP A 176 -2.20 0.50 -24.62
CA ASP A 176 -3.42 -0.28 -24.88
C ASP A 176 -4.15 -0.50 -23.55
N MET A 177 -5.18 0.32 -23.27
CA MET A 177 -5.88 0.28 -21.98
C MET A 177 -6.73 -0.98 -21.79
N ASP A 178 -7.22 -1.56 -22.88
CA ASP A 178 -7.92 -2.85 -22.85
C ASP A 178 -6.96 -3.98 -22.43
N ALA A 179 -5.74 -3.99 -22.96
CA ALA A 179 -4.71 -4.95 -22.56
C ALA A 179 -4.28 -4.74 -21.11
N VAL A 180 -4.12 -3.49 -20.65
CA VAL A 180 -3.79 -3.17 -19.26
C VAL A 180 -4.86 -3.71 -18.30
N ALA A 181 -6.14 -3.45 -18.58
CA ALA A 181 -7.22 -3.93 -17.73
C ALA A 181 -7.34 -5.46 -17.74
N LYS A 182 -7.14 -6.10 -18.90
CA LYS A 182 -7.06 -7.58 -19.00
C LYS A 182 -5.90 -8.13 -18.18
N ALA A 183 -4.71 -7.52 -18.25
CA ALA A 183 -3.55 -7.96 -17.48
C ALA A 183 -3.84 -7.93 -15.98
N LEU A 184 -4.44 -6.86 -15.46
CA LEU A 184 -4.85 -6.75 -14.06
C LEU A 184 -5.90 -7.79 -13.67
N PHE A 185 -6.87 -8.06 -14.55
CA PHE A 185 -7.84 -9.14 -14.35
C PHE A 185 -7.18 -10.52 -14.29
N LYS A 186 -6.22 -10.81 -15.19
CA LYS A 186 -5.48 -12.08 -15.18
C LYS A 186 -4.65 -12.23 -13.90
N LEU A 187 -3.98 -11.16 -13.48
CA LEU A 187 -3.20 -11.13 -12.23
C LEU A 187 -4.08 -11.41 -11.00
N SER A 188 -5.28 -10.83 -10.93
CA SER A 188 -6.19 -11.07 -9.80
C SER A 188 -6.90 -12.41 -9.82
N SER A 189 -7.18 -12.97 -11.00
CA SER A 189 -8.00 -14.18 -11.14
C SER A 189 -7.22 -15.46 -11.42
N GLY A 190 -6.00 -15.35 -11.94
CA GLY A 190 -5.24 -16.47 -12.49
C GLY A 190 -5.78 -17.00 -13.83
N LEU A 191 -6.81 -16.39 -14.42
CA LEU A 191 -7.50 -16.88 -15.62
C LEU A 191 -6.93 -16.27 -16.89
N THR A 192 -6.63 -17.07 -17.91
CA THR A 192 -6.03 -16.58 -19.17
C THR A 192 -7.00 -16.37 -20.33
N SER A 193 -8.25 -16.84 -20.24
CA SER A 193 -9.44 -16.55 -21.09
C SER A 193 -10.30 -17.79 -21.43
N LYS A 194 -9.84 -19.01 -21.15
CA LYS A 194 -10.52 -20.23 -21.62
C LYS A 194 -11.88 -20.53 -20.97
N VAL A 195 -12.14 -19.95 -19.79
CA VAL A 195 -13.33 -20.25 -18.97
C VAL A 195 -14.22 -19.02 -18.80
N VAL A 196 -13.65 -17.82 -18.80
CA VAL A 196 -14.33 -16.56 -18.53
C VAL A 196 -14.01 -15.58 -19.66
N GLN A 197 -15.06 -14.98 -20.21
CA GLN A 197 -14.93 -13.87 -21.14
C GLN A 197 -14.76 -12.58 -20.32
N PHE A 198 -13.64 -11.90 -20.52
CA PHE A 198 -13.39 -10.62 -19.86
C PHE A 198 -14.33 -9.53 -20.40
N SER A 199 -14.90 -8.75 -19.49
CA SER A 199 -15.71 -7.56 -19.75
C SER A 199 -15.16 -6.43 -18.90
N LEU A 200 -14.65 -5.37 -19.55
CA LEU A 200 -14.08 -4.22 -18.86
C LEU A 200 -15.13 -3.51 -18.02
N ASP A 201 -16.32 -3.31 -18.59
CA ASP A 201 -17.42 -2.63 -17.92
C ASP A 201 -17.88 -3.38 -16.67
N ASP A 202 -18.03 -4.71 -16.75
CA ASP A 202 -18.41 -5.53 -15.59
C ASP A 202 -17.31 -5.55 -14.52
N PHE A 203 -16.03 -5.57 -14.93
CA PHE A 203 -14.92 -5.58 -13.98
C PHE A 203 -14.79 -4.24 -13.24
N VAL A 204 -15.00 -3.12 -13.92
CA VAL A 204 -15.00 -1.78 -13.30
C VAL A 204 -16.25 -1.55 -12.45
N ALA A 205 -17.40 -2.06 -12.88
CA ALA A 205 -18.65 -1.99 -12.10
C ALA A 205 -18.53 -2.63 -10.72
N GLN A 206 -17.60 -3.58 -10.52
CA GLN A 206 -17.30 -4.10 -9.17
C GLN A 206 -16.91 -3.01 -8.18
N VAL A 207 -16.22 -1.94 -8.63
CA VAL A 207 -15.92 -0.80 -7.76
C VAL A 207 -17.18 -0.04 -7.39
N ASP A 208 -18.12 0.09 -8.32
CA ASP A 208 -19.39 0.78 -8.05
C ASP A 208 -20.25 -0.05 -7.08
N ASP A 209 -20.23 -1.38 -7.19
CA ASP A 209 -20.85 -2.28 -6.22
C ASP A 209 -20.20 -2.16 -4.83
N MET A 210 -18.86 -2.09 -4.75
CA MET A 210 -18.16 -1.81 -3.48
C MET A 210 -18.60 -0.48 -2.86
N ILE A 211 -18.69 0.58 -3.67
CA ILE A 211 -19.17 1.88 -3.21
C ILE A 211 -20.59 1.77 -2.66
N VAL A 212 -21.49 1.07 -3.37
CA VAL A 212 -22.89 0.86 -2.96
C VAL A 212 -22.97 0.09 -1.64
N ASP A 213 -22.18 -0.97 -1.47
CA ASP A 213 -22.09 -1.72 -0.22
C ASP A 213 -21.52 -0.87 0.93
N ASP A 214 -20.62 0.07 0.62
CA ASP A 214 -20.06 1.05 1.55
C ASP A 214 -21.00 2.27 1.82
N GLN A 215 -22.10 2.44 1.06
CA GLN A 215 -23.08 3.51 1.31
C GLN A 215 -24.02 3.22 2.49
N GLU A 216 -23.99 1.99 3.05
CA GLU A 216 -24.66 1.73 4.32
C GLU A 216 -23.96 2.49 5.45
N PRO A 217 -24.67 3.33 6.23
CA PRO A 217 -24.05 4.21 7.23
C PRO A 217 -23.10 3.47 8.20
N GLY A 218 -21.80 3.64 7.96
CA GLY A 218 -20.71 3.14 8.79
C GLY A 218 -19.99 1.89 8.27
N LYS A 219 -20.41 1.28 7.17
CA LYS A 219 -19.54 0.36 6.43
C LYS A 219 -18.57 1.19 5.60
N GLY A 220 -17.44 1.57 6.18
CA GLY A 220 -16.28 1.91 5.35
C GLY A 220 -15.66 0.62 4.80
N ALA A 221 -14.74 0.76 3.85
CA ALA A 221 -14.07 -0.38 3.26
C ALA A 221 -13.49 -1.37 4.29
N PRO A 222 -13.52 -2.68 4.01
CA PRO A 222 -12.93 -3.71 4.88
C PRO A 222 -11.46 -3.45 5.27
N GLN A 223 -11.07 -3.81 6.50
CA GLN A 223 -9.73 -3.57 7.09
C GLN A 223 -8.57 -4.23 6.35
N SER A 224 -8.77 -5.38 5.70
CA SER A 224 -7.73 -6.03 4.88
C SER A 224 -7.15 -5.09 3.83
N ASP A 225 -7.96 -4.12 3.40
CA ASP A 225 -7.73 -3.30 2.24
C ASP A 225 -6.73 -2.18 2.60
N TRP A 226 -6.72 -1.73 3.85
CA TRP A 226 -5.88 -0.64 4.35
C TRP A 226 -4.42 -1.05 4.57
N PHE A 227 -4.22 -2.32 4.94
CA PHE A 227 -2.92 -2.96 5.14
C PHE A 227 -2.45 -3.71 3.89
N SER A 228 -3.20 -3.61 2.80
CA SER A 228 -2.72 -4.06 1.50
C SER A 228 -1.68 -3.09 0.97
N THR A 229 -0.50 -3.61 0.64
CA THR A 229 0.54 -2.84 -0.07
C THR A 229 0.11 -2.53 -1.51
N HIS A 230 -0.89 -3.25 -2.03
CA HIS A 230 -1.42 -3.08 -3.38
C HIS A 230 -2.89 -2.65 -3.36
N PRO A 231 -3.30 -1.63 -4.12
CA PRO A 231 -4.71 -1.36 -4.34
C PRO A 231 -5.37 -2.54 -5.05
N PHE A 232 -6.67 -2.74 -4.82
CA PHE A 232 -7.40 -3.80 -5.51
C PHE A 232 -7.41 -3.60 -7.03
N SER A 233 -7.32 -4.69 -7.79
CA SER A 233 -7.31 -4.63 -9.25
C SER A 233 -8.46 -3.81 -9.85
N PRO A 234 -9.73 -3.93 -9.40
CA PRO A 234 -10.81 -3.06 -9.89
C PRO A 234 -10.56 -1.56 -9.63
N LEU A 235 -10.02 -1.20 -8.45
CA LEU A 235 -9.67 0.19 -8.12
C LEU A 235 -8.52 0.70 -8.99
N ARG A 236 -7.50 -0.13 -9.24
CA ARG A 236 -6.38 0.17 -10.16
C ARG A 236 -6.89 0.44 -11.57
N VAL A 237 -7.78 -0.41 -12.09
CA VAL A 237 -8.40 -0.19 -13.41
C VAL A 237 -9.20 1.11 -13.44
N LYS A 238 -9.98 1.42 -12.39
CA LYS A 238 -10.74 2.69 -12.32
C LYS A 238 -9.81 3.91 -12.31
N ALA A 239 -8.71 3.87 -11.55
CA ALA A 239 -7.68 4.91 -11.55
C ALA A 239 -6.99 5.05 -12.92
N LEU A 240 -6.74 3.94 -13.61
CA LEU A 240 -6.19 3.94 -14.97
C LEU A 240 -7.15 4.49 -16.03
N LYS A 241 -8.47 4.30 -15.88
CA LYS A 241 -9.47 4.97 -16.74
C LYS A 241 -9.44 6.48 -16.56
N LEU A 242 -9.35 6.96 -15.33
CA LEU A 242 -9.15 8.40 -15.07
C LEU A 242 -7.85 8.90 -15.70
N PHE A 243 -6.79 8.11 -15.64
CA PHE A 243 -5.52 8.44 -16.29
C PHE A 243 -5.63 8.51 -17.82
N GLU A 244 -6.34 7.56 -18.45
CA GLU A 244 -6.64 7.58 -19.90
C GLU A 244 -7.38 8.85 -20.33
N GLU A 245 -8.36 9.29 -19.52
CA GLU A 245 -9.15 10.49 -19.77
C GLU A 245 -8.37 11.79 -19.53
N SER A 246 -7.19 11.71 -18.90
CA SER A 246 -6.37 12.86 -18.54
C SER A 246 -5.50 13.36 -19.68
N GLN A 247 -5.09 14.63 -19.59
CA GLN A 247 -4.12 15.25 -20.50
C GLN A 247 -2.77 14.51 -20.52
N LEU A 248 -2.44 13.76 -19.47
CA LEU A 248 -1.23 12.94 -19.38
C LEU A 248 -1.28 11.71 -20.30
N TYR A 249 -2.45 11.36 -20.83
CA TYR A 249 -2.61 10.23 -21.76
C TYR A 249 -3.31 10.63 -23.07
N GLY A 250 -3.41 11.94 -23.33
CA GLY A 250 -4.03 12.47 -24.55
C GLY A 250 -5.54 12.78 -24.44
N GLY A 251 -6.11 12.65 -23.24
CA GLY A 251 -7.47 13.07 -22.93
C GLY A 251 -7.60 14.56 -22.59
N GLN A 252 -8.69 14.93 -21.92
CA GLN A 252 -9.06 16.33 -21.64
C GLN A 252 -9.00 16.70 -20.15
N VAL A 253 -9.10 15.71 -19.25
CA VAL A 253 -9.13 15.93 -17.79
C VAL A 253 -7.79 16.51 -17.33
N SER A 254 -7.83 17.55 -16.51
CA SER A 254 -6.62 18.19 -15.98
C SER A 254 -5.83 17.25 -15.07
N ARG A 255 -4.56 17.54 -14.83
CA ARG A 255 -3.76 16.74 -13.89
C ARG A 255 -4.34 16.83 -12.48
N GLU A 256 -4.81 18.01 -12.08
CA GLU A 256 -5.40 18.25 -10.77
C GLU A 256 -6.69 17.43 -10.57
N ASP A 257 -7.57 17.43 -11.57
CA ASP A 257 -8.82 16.65 -11.52
C ASP A 257 -8.55 15.14 -11.54
N LEU A 258 -7.52 14.69 -12.28
CA LEU A 258 -7.05 13.30 -12.24
C LEU A 258 -6.65 12.90 -10.82
N GLU A 259 -5.80 13.67 -10.15
CA GLU A 259 -5.35 13.30 -8.80
C GLU A 259 -6.50 13.35 -7.79
N VAL A 260 -7.43 14.30 -7.88
CA VAL A 260 -8.66 14.31 -7.06
C VAL A 260 -9.51 13.06 -7.30
N GLY A 261 -9.66 12.64 -8.55
CA GLY A 261 -10.36 11.41 -8.91
C GLY A 261 -9.67 10.16 -8.35
N VAL A 262 -8.34 10.08 -8.48
CA VAL A 262 -7.55 8.97 -7.94
C VAL A 262 -7.63 8.92 -6.40
N GLN A 263 -7.50 10.06 -5.73
CA GLN A 263 -7.68 10.15 -4.28
C GLN A 263 -9.08 9.69 -3.87
N SER A 264 -10.11 10.06 -4.63
CA SER A 264 -11.49 9.58 -4.39
C SER A 264 -11.59 8.06 -4.51
N VAL A 265 -10.95 7.46 -5.51
CA VAL A 265 -10.90 5.99 -5.69
C VAL A 265 -10.15 5.32 -4.54
N LEU A 266 -9.01 5.85 -4.12
CA LEU A 266 -8.21 5.29 -3.03
C LEU A 266 -8.77 5.56 -1.63
N SER A 267 -9.65 6.55 -1.48
CA SER A 267 -10.36 6.79 -0.21
C SER A 267 -11.25 5.61 0.21
N LEU A 268 -11.62 4.77 -0.76
CA LEU A 268 -12.25 3.46 -0.53
C LEU A 268 -11.28 2.44 0.08
N MET A 269 -10.05 2.82 0.39
CA MET A 269 -9.05 2.00 1.07
C MET A 269 -8.44 2.77 2.25
N GLU A 270 -9.08 3.84 2.71
CA GLU A 270 -8.60 4.67 3.81
C GLU A 270 -9.66 4.81 4.92
N PRO A 271 -9.26 4.96 6.19
CA PRO A 271 -10.21 5.24 7.25
C PRO A 271 -10.79 6.65 7.10
N SER A 272 -12.02 6.75 6.58
CA SER A 272 -12.71 8.01 6.26
C SER A 272 -12.82 9.02 7.42
N TYR A 273 -12.68 8.58 8.67
CA TYR A 273 -12.76 9.45 9.85
C TYR A 273 -11.43 10.13 10.22
N LEU A 274 -10.30 9.80 9.60
CA LEU A 274 -9.02 10.46 9.90
C LEU A 274 -8.96 11.89 9.35
N GLU A 275 -9.68 12.18 8.27
CA GLU A 275 -9.66 13.49 7.60
C GLU A 275 -10.96 14.28 7.74
N ALA A 276 -12.06 13.60 8.07
CA ALA A 276 -13.38 14.23 8.16
C ALA A 276 -13.48 15.30 9.27
N LYS A 277 -14.00 16.47 8.93
CA LYS A 277 -14.18 17.62 9.84
C LYS A 277 -15.51 17.59 10.63
N THR A 278 -16.06 16.40 10.88
CA THR A 278 -17.29 16.23 11.66
C THR A 278 -16.99 15.98 13.13
N ASP A 279 -17.91 16.37 14.03
CA ASP A 279 -17.77 16.12 15.46
C ASP A 279 -17.66 14.61 15.79
N THR A 280 -18.32 13.76 14.99
CA THR A 280 -18.24 12.30 15.09
C THR A 280 -16.85 11.80 14.71
N ALA A 281 -16.30 12.23 13.58
CA ALA A 281 -14.96 11.84 13.15
C ALA A 281 -13.88 12.36 14.11
N GLU A 282 -14.07 13.56 14.66
CA GLU A 282 -13.20 14.07 15.72
C GLU A 282 -13.26 13.19 16.98
N SER A 283 -14.45 12.74 17.38
CA SER A 283 -14.63 11.84 18.52
C SER A 283 -13.96 10.49 18.29
N MET A 284 -14.07 9.94 17.07
CA MET A 284 -13.41 8.71 16.64
C MET A 284 -11.89 8.83 16.66
N ARG A 285 -11.31 9.89 16.07
CA ARG A 285 -9.86 10.16 16.13
C ARG A 285 -9.35 10.30 17.55
N ARG A 286 -10.12 11.00 18.38
CA ARG A 286 -9.81 11.21 19.80
C ARG A 286 -9.78 9.90 20.58
N LEU A 287 -10.68 8.96 20.29
CA LEU A 287 -10.68 7.63 20.88
C LEU A 287 -9.53 6.79 20.34
N LEU A 288 -9.34 6.73 19.03
CA LEU A 288 -8.21 6.03 18.40
C LEU A 288 -6.91 6.45 19.08
N PHE A 289 -6.67 7.76 19.17
CA PHE A 289 -5.47 8.31 19.80
C PHE A 289 -5.29 7.89 21.26
N ALA A 290 -6.34 8.04 22.09
CA ALA A 290 -6.25 7.69 23.50
C ALA A 290 -6.09 6.17 23.69
N GLY A 291 -6.73 5.37 22.85
CA GLY A 291 -6.61 3.91 22.83
C GLY A 291 -5.22 3.46 22.43
N LEU A 292 -4.60 4.08 21.42
CA LEU A 292 -3.23 3.75 21.01
C LEU A 292 -2.23 4.01 22.11
N ILE A 293 -2.37 5.14 22.81
CA ILE A 293 -1.55 5.45 23.98
C ILE A 293 -1.74 4.40 25.08
N ALA A 294 -2.99 4.00 25.36
CA ALA A 294 -3.26 3.02 26.39
C ALA A 294 -2.77 1.61 26.03
N VAL A 295 -2.82 1.24 24.74
CA VAL A 295 -2.29 -0.02 24.23
C VAL A 295 -0.76 -0.02 24.30
N ALA A 296 -0.09 1.01 23.76
CA ALA A 296 1.37 1.10 23.76
C ALA A 296 1.97 1.15 25.18
N ASP A 297 1.29 1.82 26.11
CA ASP A 297 1.72 1.93 27.50
C ASP A 297 1.43 0.67 28.34
N ALA A 298 0.67 -0.30 27.83
CA ALA A 298 0.24 -1.48 28.59
C ALA A 298 1.40 -2.36 29.11
N GLU A 299 2.62 -2.19 28.57
CA GLU A 299 3.78 -2.99 28.97
C GLU A 299 5.10 -2.22 29.15
N ALA A 300 5.51 -1.35 28.22
CA ALA A 300 6.86 -0.75 28.23
C ALA A 300 6.90 0.77 28.49
N GLY A 301 5.75 1.45 28.52
CA GLY A 301 5.68 2.91 28.51
C GLY A 301 5.98 3.50 27.13
N ILE A 302 5.63 4.78 26.93
CA ILE A 302 5.83 5.50 25.66
C ILE A 302 7.09 6.38 25.80
N SER A 303 7.98 6.34 24.80
CA SER A 303 9.20 7.15 24.76
C SER A 303 8.92 8.64 24.53
N GLU A 304 9.84 9.53 24.94
CA GLU A 304 9.73 10.98 24.70
C GLU A 304 9.73 11.35 23.20
N GLU A 305 10.35 10.53 22.37
CA GLU A 305 10.42 10.68 20.91
C GLU A 305 9.06 10.35 20.26
N GLU A 306 8.40 9.26 20.69
CA GLU A 306 7.02 8.93 20.29
C GLU A 306 6.04 10.04 20.72
N LEU A 307 6.21 10.60 21.92
CA LEU A 307 5.41 11.70 22.45
C LEU A 307 5.48 12.99 21.61
N ASP A 308 6.66 13.34 21.08
CA ASP A 308 6.83 14.53 20.25
C ASP A 308 6.29 14.34 18.83
N ILE A 309 6.37 13.12 18.29
CA ILE A 309 5.71 12.73 17.03
C ILE A 309 4.18 12.83 17.16
N PHE A 310 3.63 12.40 18.31
CA PHE A 310 2.21 12.57 18.62
C PHE A 310 1.79 14.04 18.67
N LYS A 311 2.61 14.95 19.23
CA LYS A 311 2.27 16.39 19.30
C LYS A 311 2.23 17.08 17.93
N GLN A 312 3.10 16.68 17.00
CA GLN A 312 3.16 17.30 15.67
C GLN A 312 1.94 16.97 14.79
N TYR A 313 1.38 15.77 14.91
CA TYR A 313 0.34 15.28 13.99
C TYR A 313 -1.05 15.88 14.25
N PHE A 314 -1.42 16.10 15.51
CA PHE A 314 -2.76 16.59 15.87
C PHE A 314 -2.89 18.13 15.91
N GLY A 315 -1.81 18.82 15.52
CA GLY A 315 -1.74 20.27 15.49
C GLY A 315 -1.71 20.92 16.89
N LYS A 316 -1.34 22.20 16.92
CA LYS A 316 -1.19 23.04 18.14
C LYS A 316 -2.47 23.16 18.98
N TYR A 317 -3.60 22.61 18.54
CA TYR A 317 -4.93 22.75 19.14
C TYR A 317 -5.48 21.47 19.79
N ALA A 318 -4.87 20.31 19.59
CA ALA A 318 -5.32 19.06 20.23
C ALA A 318 -4.90 18.95 21.70
N PHE A 319 -3.78 19.57 22.07
CA PHE A 319 -3.26 19.62 23.43
C PHE A 319 -3.25 21.06 23.93
N LYS A 320 -4.14 21.38 24.86
CA LYS A 320 -3.93 22.52 25.77
C LYS A 320 -2.90 22.06 26.81
N ASP A 321 -1.63 22.34 26.52
CA ASP A 321 -0.44 22.15 27.37
C ASP A 321 -0.12 20.69 27.77
N THR A 322 1.13 20.27 27.54
CA THR A 322 1.77 19.01 27.99
C THR A 322 0.88 17.75 27.94
N LEU A 323 1.08 16.88 26.92
CA LEU A 323 0.45 15.56 26.86
C LEU A 323 0.76 14.78 28.15
N ASP A 324 -0.27 14.59 28.97
CA ASP A 324 -0.21 13.82 30.19
C ASP A 324 -0.75 12.42 29.87
N LEU A 325 0.17 11.44 29.83
CA LEU A 325 -0.12 10.06 29.47
C LEU A 325 -1.16 9.44 30.40
N GLU A 326 -1.01 9.64 31.72
CA GLU A 326 -1.95 9.14 32.71
C GLU A 326 -3.35 9.74 32.53
N LYS A 327 -3.43 11.06 32.33
CA LYS A 327 -4.72 11.71 32.06
C LYS A 327 -5.32 11.26 30.73
N THR A 328 -4.51 11.00 29.72
CA THR A 328 -4.99 10.58 28.40
C THR A 328 -5.54 9.15 28.46
N LYS A 329 -4.83 8.23 29.11
CA LYS A 329 -5.31 6.86 29.40
C LYS A 329 -6.60 6.88 30.22
N ALA A 330 -6.66 7.71 31.26
CA ALA A 330 -7.86 7.87 32.08
C ALA A 330 -9.07 8.41 31.29
N THR A 331 -8.87 8.95 30.08
CA THR A 331 -9.97 9.42 29.22
C THR A 331 -10.48 8.38 28.24
N VAL A 332 -9.82 7.22 28.09
CA VAL A 332 -10.20 6.18 27.12
C VAL A 332 -11.65 5.75 27.32
N GLU A 333 -12.04 5.37 28.54
CA GLU A 333 -13.41 4.94 28.86
C GLU A 333 -14.45 6.00 28.49
N ARG A 334 -14.21 7.27 28.88
CA ARG A 334 -15.10 8.39 28.54
C ARG A 334 -15.20 8.59 27.02
N ARG A 335 -14.08 8.51 26.30
CA ARG A 335 -14.03 8.69 24.84
C ARG A 335 -14.70 7.54 24.11
N SER A 336 -14.58 6.31 24.63
CA SER A 336 -15.31 5.15 24.12
C SER A 336 -16.81 5.36 24.23
N ARG A 337 -17.30 5.82 25.39
CA ARG A 337 -18.71 6.18 25.57
C ARG A 337 -19.16 7.32 24.65
N GLU A 338 -18.32 8.33 24.43
CA GLU A 338 -18.61 9.42 23.49
C GLU A 338 -18.73 8.93 22.03
N VAL A 339 -17.84 8.04 21.59
CA VAL A 339 -17.92 7.41 20.26
C VAL A 339 -19.17 6.53 20.17
N HIS A 340 -19.47 5.73 21.19
CA HIS A 340 -20.69 4.92 21.22
C HIS A 340 -21.97 5.76 21.08
N GLN A 341 -22.00 6.95 21.68
CA GLN A 341 -23.17 7.85 21.63
C GLN A 341 -23.29 8.63 20.30
N ARG A 342 -22.17 8.94 19.65
CA ARG A 342 -22.11 9.88 18.52
C ARG A 342 -21.89 9.22 17.17
N ALA A 343 -21.24 8.06 17.16
CA ALA A 343 -20.89 7.30 15.97
C ALA A 343 -21.87 6.13 15.80
N SER A 344 -22.06 5.67 14.56
CA SER A 344 -22.77 4.43 14.33
C SER A 344 -22.00 3.24 14.94
N LYS A 345 -22.68 2.13 15.19
CA LYS A 345 -22.05 0.90 15.69
C LYS A 345 -20.88 0.46 14.78
N THR A 346 -21.04 0.62 13.47
CA THR A 346 -20.03 0.23 12.50
C THR A 346 -18.82 1.18 12.53
N GLN A 347 -19.03 2.49 12.72
CA GLN A 347 -17.95 3.45 12.97
C GLN A 347 -17.20 3.17 14.29
N ALA A 348 -17.92 2.82 15.35
CA ALA A 348 -17.31 2.39 16.61
C ALA A 348 -16.46 1.11 16.43
N MET A 349 -16.98 0.14 15.67
CA MET A 349 -16.25 -1.07 15.29
C MET A 349 -15.02 -0.75 14.45
N GLN A 350 -15.08 0.25 13.58
CA GLN A 350 -13.94 0.75 12.80
C GLN A 350 -12.79 1.20 13.71
N VAL A 351 -13.07 2.07 14.70
CA VAL A 351 -12.05 2.56 15.64
C VAL A 351 -11.46 1.42 16.49
N LEU A 352 -12.29 0.49 16.97
CA LEU A 352 -11.80 -0.66 17.73
C LEU A 352 -10.93 -1.59 16.87
N ARG A 353 -11.32 -1.79 15.61
CA ARG A 353 -10.59 -2.59 14.63
C ARG A 353 -9.23 -1.98 14.33
N ASP A 354 -9.16 -0.66 14.13
CA ASP A 354 -7.91 0.08 13.98
C ASP A 354 -6.97 -0.07 15.17
N LEU A 355 -7.51 0.02 16.40
CA LEU A 355 -6.74 -0.22 17.61
C LEU A 355 -6.17 -1.65 17.66
N CYS A 356 -6.94 -2.66 17.24
CA CYS A 356 -6.46 -4.04 17.17
C CYS A 356 -5.31 -4.20 16.15
N VAL A 357 -5.41 -3.63 14.95
CA VAL A 357 -4.31 -3.76 13.96
C VAL A 357 -3.08 -3.02 14.40
N MET A 358 -3.24 -1.82 14.95
CA MET A 358 -2.11 -1.06 15.41
C MET A 358 -1.41 -1.76 16.59
N ALA A 359 -2.17 -2.50 17.41
CA ALA A 359 -1.58 -3.43 18.38
C ALA A 359 -0.87 -4.61 17.69
N GLN A 360 -1.41 -5.14 16.58
CA GLN A 360 -0.82 -6.25 15.81
C GLN A 360 0.39 -5.87 14.96
N ALA A 361 0.56 -4.60 14.58
CA ALA A 361 1.74 -4.07 13.89
C ALA A 361 3.03 -4.44 14.64
N ASN A 362 2.86 -4.73 15.94
CA ASN A 362 3.82 -5.35 16.82
C ASN A 362 3.88 -6.90 16.76
N GLY A 363 3.79 -7.51 15.57
CA GLY A 363 4.00 -8.96 15.36
C GLY A 363 3.14 -9.86 16.26
N GLY A 364 1.93 -9.40 16.60
CA GLY A 364 0.98 -10.03 17.51
C GLY A 364 0.59 -9.13 18.68
N VAL A 365 -0.59 -9.37 19.26
CA VAL A 365 -1.11 -8.60 20.39
C VAL A 365 -0.76 -9.30 21.70
N LEU A 366 -0.11 -8.58 22.62
CA LEU A 366 0.24 -9.08 23.94
C LEU A 366 -1.01 -9.21 24.83
N PRO A 367 -1.00 -10.07 25.87
CA PRO A 367 -2.14 -10.21 26.77
C PRO A 367 -2.54 -8.90 27.48
N SER A 368 -1.55 -8.05 27.80
CA SER A 368 -1.70 -6.72 28.40
C SER A 368 -2.45 -5.75 27.47
N GLU A 369 -2.00 -5.63 26.23
CA GLU A 369 -2.63 -4.84 25.16
C GLU A 369 -4.05 -5.32 24.87
N ARG A 370 -4.24 -6.64 24.83
CA ARG A 370 -5.55 -7.26 24.61
C ARG A 370 -6.57 -6.87 25.69
N LEU A 371 -6.17 -6.77 26.95
CA LEU A 371 -7.07 -6.32 28.02
C LEU A 371 -7.54 -4.88 27.81
N VAL A 372 -6.66 -4.01 27.31
CA VAL A 372 -7.03 -2.62 26.96
C VAL A 372 -8.04 -2.61 25.82
N LEU A 373 -7.81 -3.39 24.76
CA LEU A 373 -8.73 -3.52 23.63
C LEU A 373 -10.10 -4.08 24.07
N GLU A 374 -10.11 -5.10 24.92
CA GLU A 374 -11.35 -5.69 25.46
C GLU A 374 -12.13 -4.68 26.33
N GLY A 375 -11.44 -3.85 27.11
CA GLY A 375 -12.06 -2.74 27.85
C GLY A 375 -12.67 -1.68 26.94
N ILE A 376 -11.99 -1.31 25.85
CA ILE A 376 -12.53 -0.37 24.86
C ILE A 376 -13.75 -0.98 24.15
N ALA A 377 -13.69 -2.26 23.77
CA ALA A 377 -14.81 -2.96 23.14
C ALA A 377 -16.06 -3.03 24.02
N GLN A 378 -15.87 -3.25 25.32
CA GLN A 378 -16.95 -3.24 26.29
C GLN A 378 -17.68 -1.90 26.30
N GLU A 379 -16.94 -0.78 26.39
CA GLU A 379 -17.51 0.57 26.40
C GLU A 379 -18.14 0.98 25.06
N LEU A 380 -17.67 0.40 23.95
CA LEU A 380 -18.28 0.59 22.63
C LEU A 380 -19.49 -0.31 22.37
N HIS A 381 -19.82 -1.22 23.30
CA HIS A 381 -20.83 -2.26 23.15
C HIS A 381 -20.57 -3.20 21.95
N ILE A 382 -19.30 -3.58 21.76
CA ILE A 382 -18.84 -4.50 20.73
C ILE A 382 -18.39 -5.82 21.40
N PRO A 383 -18.83 -6.99 20.92
CA PRO A 383 -18.39 -8.27 21.50
C PRO A 383 -16.88 -8.46 21.42
N SER A 384 -16.24 -8.97 22.48
CA SER A 384 -14.79 -9.27 22.49
C SER A 384 -14.37 -10.34 21.48
N THR A 385 -15.33 -11.15 20.99
CA THR A 385 -15.11 -12.06 19.85
C THR A 385 -14.67 -11.31 18.59
N PHE A 386 -15.09 -10.05 18.42
CA PHE A 386 -14.65 -9.19 17.33
C PHE A 386 -13.15 -8.95 17.37
N ILE A 387 -12.58 -8.70 18.54
CA ILE A 387 -11.13 -8.55 18.73
C ILE A 387 -10.42 -9.86 18.37
N CYS A 388 -10.96 -11.00 18.80
CA CYS A 388 -10.37 -12.32 18.50
C CYS A 388 -10.36 -12.63 17.00
N GLN A 389 -11.46 -12.33 16.30
CA GLN A 389 -11.56 -12.50 14.85
C GLN A 389 -10.54 -11.60 14.14
N THR A 390 -10.51 -10.33 14.54
CA THR A 390 -9.59 -9.32 13.99
C THR A 390 -8.12 -9.74 14.15
N ILE A 391 -7.74 -10.29 15.31
CA ILE A 391 -6.36 -10.70 15.58
C ILE A 391 -5.95 -12.00 14.86
N CYS A 392 -6.91 -12.86 14.51
CA CYS A 392 -6.62 -14.18 13.94
C CYS A 392 -6.62 -14.23 12.39
N GLU A 393 -7.27 -13.30 11.70
CA GLU A 393 -7.45 -13.32 10.24
C GLU A 393 -6.14 -13.15 9.43
N GLU A 394 -5.05 -12.65 10.02
CA GLU A 394 -3.81 -12.29 9.29
C GLU A 394 -2.73 -13.38 9.21
N ARG A 395 -3.00 -14.64 9.61
CA ARG A 395 -2.00 -15.72 9.54
C ARG A 395 -1.77 -16.33 8.15
N ASP A 396 -2.58 -15.98 7.14
CA ASP A 396 -2.60 -16.65 5.83
C ASP A 396 -2.05 -15.80 4.66
N LEU A 397 -1.20 -14.81 4.91
CA LEU A 397 -0.61 -13.95 3.86
C LEU A 397 0.86 -14.34 3.57
N ASP A 398 1.03 -15.42 2.80
CA ASP A 398 2.29 -15.85 2.16
C ASP A 398 2.50 -15.19 0.78
#